data_AF-D2JBC4-F1
#
_entry.id   AF-D2JBC4-F1
#
_cell.length_a   1.000
_cell.length_b   1.000
_cell.length_c   1.000
_cell.angle_alpha   90.00
_cell.angle_beta   90.00
_cell.angle_gamma   90.00
#
_symmetry.space_group_name_H-M   'P 1'
#
loop_
_entity.id
_entity.type
_entity.pdbx_description
1 polymer ?
#
loop_
_entity_poly.entity_id
_entity_poly.type
_entity_poly.pdbx_seq_one_letter_code
_entity_poly.pdbx_strand_id
1 'polypeptide(L)' 'MNVKIFSKNNCMQCKMVKRFLTENQIAFEEVNIDEQPEAVDWLKAQGVLLQSFK' A
#
# COMPACT_ATOMS: atom_id res chain seq x y z
N MET A 1 -11.92 4.52 10.14
CA MET A 1 -11.25 4.67 8.82
C MET A 1 -10.41 3.43 8.62
N ASN A 2 -10.51 2.75 7.48
CA ASN A 2 -9.75 1.52 7.22
C ASN A 2 -8.69 1.83 6.15
N VAL A 3 -7.42 1.92 6.55
CA VAL A 3 -6.30 2.23 5.65
C VAL A 3 -5.64 0.91 5.26
N LYS A 4 -5.63 0.59 3.96
CA LYS A 4 -4.93 -0.60 3.46
C LYS A 4 -3.73 -0.16 2.63
N ILE A 5 -2.54 -0.63 3.00
CA ILE A 5 -1.31 -0.43 2.25
C ILE A 5 -1.06 -1.67 1.42
N PHE A 6 -1.12 -1.51 0.10
CA PHE A 6 -0.72 -2.54 -0.81
C PHE A 6 0.77 -2.37 -1.12
N SER A 7 1.57 -3.37 -0.76
CA SER A 7 3.02 -3.34 -0.89
C SER A 7 3.48 -4.47 -1.79
N LYS A 8 4.55 -4.23 -2.54
CA LYS A 8 5.26 -5.27 -3.31
C LYS A 8 6.62 -5.56 -2.69
N ASN A 9 7.12 -6.77 -2.85
CA ASN A 9 8.46 -7.16 -2.51
C ASN A 9 9.47 -6.20 -3.18
N ASN A 10 10.42 -5.75 -2.37
CA ASN A 10 11.46 -4.79 -2.75
C ASN A 10 10.98 -3.35 -3.07
N CYS A 11 9.84 -2.91 -2.55
CA CYS A 11 9.36 -1.54 -2.69
C CYS A 11 9.91 -0.59 -1.60
N MET A 12 10.93 0.21 -1.93
CA MET A 12 11.48 1.24 -1.03
C MET A 12 10.45 2.32 -0.66
N GLN A 13 9.67 2.76 -1.65
CA GLN A 13 8.55 3.71 -1.50
C GLN A 13 7.57 3.27 -0.39
N CYS A 14 7.23 1.99 -0.40
CA CYS A 14 6.23 1.40 0.48
C CYS A 14 6.70 1.40 1.95
N LYS A 15 8.01 1.25 2.20
CA LYS A 15 8.58 1.32 3.56
C LYS A 15 8.46 2.73 4.16
N MET A 16 8.59 3.76 3.31
CA MET A 16 8.47 5.16 3.75
C MET A 16 7.04 5.49 4.16
N VAL A 17 6.05 5.07 3.37
CA VAL A 17 4.62 5.27 3.67
C VAL A 17 4.21 4.55 4.96
N LYS A 18 4.66 3.30 5.16
CA LYS A 18 4.44 2.55 6.40
C LYS A 18 4.97 3.30 7.61
N ARG A 19 6.22 3.79 7.53
CA ARG A 19 6.83 4.57 8.61
C ARG A 19 6.02 5.82 8.94
N PHE A 20 5.63 6.60 7.92
CA PHE A 20 4.81 7.78 8.11
C PHE A 20 3.49 7.46 8.82
N LEU A 21 2.79 6.40 8.40
CA LEU A 21 1.53 5.99 9.02
C LEU A 21 1.73 5.50 10.47
N THR A 22 2.80 4.74 10.73
CA THR A 22 3.16 4.30 12.09
C THR A 22 3.53 5.47 13.00
N GLU A 23 4.31 6.44 12.51
CA GLU A 23 4.69 7.66 13.25
C GLU A 23 3.48 8.52 13.59
N ASN A 24 2.50 8.59 12.70
CA ASN A 24 1.23 9.28 12.94
C ASN A 24 0.22 8.43 13.74
N GLN A 25 0.60 7.23 14.21
CA GLN A 25 -0.26 6.30 14.95
C GLN A 25 -1.55 5.94 14.21
N ILE A 26 -1.50 5.93 12.87
CA ILE A 26 -2.61 5.55 12.02
C ILE A 26 -2.59 4.03 11.86
N ALA A 27 -3.65 3.36 12.29
CA ALA A 27 -3.80 1.93 12.06
C ALA A 27 -3.97 1.66 10.56
N PHE A 28 -3.11 0.81 10.00
CA PHE A 28 -3.19 0.35 8.62
C PHE A 28 -2.99 -1.15 8.51
N GLU A 29 -3.58 -1.74 7.48
CA GLU A 29 -3.43 -3.14 7.13
C GLU A 29 -2.48 -3.24 5.93
N GLU A 30 -1.44 -4.05 6.04
CA GLU A 30 -0.54 -4.32 4.93
C GLU A 30 -1.00 -5.54 4.13
N VAL A 31 -1.13 -5.38 2.81
CA VAL A 31 -1.44 -6.47 1.88
C VAL A 31 -0.32 -6.58 0.86
N ASN A 32 0.35 -7.73 0.83
CA ASN A 32 1.41 -8.00 -0.14
C ASN A 32 0.80 -8.46 -1.48
N ILE A 33 0.96 -7.65 -2.52
CA ILE A 33 0.37 -7.94 -3.84
C ILE A 33 1.16 -8.98 -4.64
N ASP A 34 2.41 -9.27 -4.28
CA ASP A 34 3.17 -10.35 -4.90
C ASP A 34 2.67 -11.73 -4.47
N GLU A 35 2.15 -11.84 -3.25
CA GLU A 35 1.58 -13.08 -2.71
C GLU A 35 0.10 -13.24 -3.10
N GLN A 36 -0.57 -12.13 -3.44
CA GLN A 36 -1.99 -12.08 -3.76
C GLN A 36 -2.23 -11.29 -5.06
N PRO A 37 -2.06 -11.93 -6.23
CA PRO A 37 -2.27 -11.27 -7.53
C PRO A 37 -3.70 -10.76 -7.71
N GLU A 38 -4.70 -11.36 -7.07
CA GLU A 38 -6.10 -10.89 -7.08
C GLU A 38 -6.24 -9.47 -6.49
N ALA A 39 -5.40 -9.10 -5.52
CA ALA A 39 -5.39 -7.76 -4.95
C ALA A 39 -4.92 -6.70 -5.97
N VAL A 40 -4.10 -7.09 -6.96
CA VAL A 40 -3.65 -6.21 -8.05
C VAL A 40 -4.82 -5.86 -8.98
N ASP A 41 -5.64 -6.84 -9.33
CA ASP A 41 -6.80 -6.60 -10.20
C ASP A 41 -7.87 -5.75 -9.49
N TRP A 42 -8.06 -5.96 -8.20
CA TRP A 42 -8.89 -5.09 -7.37
C TRP A 42 -8.37 -3.64 -7.34
N LEU A 43 -7.05 -3.45 -7.15
CA LEU A 43 -6.41 -2.12 -7.17
C LEU A 43 -6.54 -1.42 -8.53
N LYS A 44 -6.33 -2.15 -9.62
CA LYS A 44 -6.50 -1.63 -10.98
C LYS A 44 -7.94 -1.18 -11.21
N ALA A 45 -8.93 -1.95 -10.74
CA ALA A 45 -10.33 -1.62 -10.85
C ALA A 45 -10.73 -0.40 -9.99
N GLN A 46 -10.05 -0.18 -8.86
CA GLN A 46 -10.29 0.97 -7.98
C GLN A 46 -9.63 2.27 -8.48
N GLY A 47 -8.77 2.24 -9.50
CA GLY A 47 -8.14 3.44 -10.05
C GLY A 47 -7.19 4.17 -9.08
N VAL A 48 -6.88 3.57 -7.93
CA VAL A 48 -5.98 4.12 -6.91
C VAL A 48 -4.54 3.85 -7.33
N LEU A 49 -4.11 4.53 -8.39
CA LEU A 49 -2.70 4.82 -8.57
C LEU A 49 -2.32 5.78 -7.44
N LEU A 50 -1.61 5.27 -6.43
CA LEU A 50 -0.86 6.08 -5.48
C LEU A 50 0.22 6.87 -6.24
N GLN A 51 -0.20 7.91 -6.96
CA GLN A 51 0.67 8.97 -7.43
C GLN A 51 1.01 9.82 -6.21
N SER A 52 2.09 9.47 -5.54
CA SER A 52 2.89 10.49 -4.86
C SER A 52 4.34 10.06 -4.76
N PHE A 53 4.94 9.77 -5.93
CA PHE A 53 6.38 9.88 -6.13
C PHE A 53 6.60 10.52 -7.50
N LYS A 54 6.37 11.84 -7.56
CA LYS A 54 7.21 12.68 -8.41
C LYS A 54 8.46 13.02 -7.60
#